data_AF-A0A4Q2S262-F1
#
_entry.id   AF-A0A4Q2S262-F1
#
_cell.length_a   1.000
_cell.length_b   1.000
_cell.length_c   1.000
_cell.angle_alpha   90.00
_cell.angle_beta   90.00
_cell.angle_gamma   90.00
#
_symmetry.space_group_name_H-M   'P 1'
#
loop_
_entity.id
_entity.type
_entity.pdbx_description
1 polymer ?
#
loop_
_entity_poly.entity_id
_entity_poly.type
_entity_poly.pdbx_seq_one_letter_code
_entity_poly.pdbx_strand_id
1 'polypeptide(L)' 'MAEGLSNAAICERLHLSVKTVEPAVGSVFAKLRLQQQPDTNRRVLAVLAHLRSVEGLAPARTEE' A
#
# COMPACT_ATOMS: atom_id res chain seq x y z
N MET A 1 8.59 -1.00 1.35
CA MET A 1 8.28 -0.29 0.09
C MET A 1 7.54 1.04 0.30
N ALA A 2 6.97 1.33 1.49
CA ALA A 2 6.60 2.71 1.88
C ALA A 2 7.69 3.34 2.81
N GLU A 3 8.27 2.53 3.70
CA GLU A 3 9.52 2.83 4.43
C GLU A 3 10.73 2.03 3.88
N GLY A 4 10.66 1.52 2.65
CA GLY A 4 11.71 0.61 2.11
C GLY A 4 11.67 -0.84 2.63
N LEU A 5 10.86 -1.15 3.64
CA LEU A 5 10.78 -2.50 4.24
C LEU A 5 10.20 -3.59 3.32
N SER A 6 10.75 -4.82 3.43
CA SER A 6 10.25 -6.04 2.79
C SER A 6 9.06 -6.64 3.54
N ASN A 7 8.35 -7.61 2.96
CA ASN A 7 7.24 -8.29 3.67
C ASN A 7 7.70 -9.00 4.93
N ALA A 8 8.89 -9.61 4.90
CA ALA A 8 9.48 -10.26 6.07
C ALA A 8 9.74 -9.24 7.21
N ALA A 9 10.32 -8.08 6.89
CA ALA A 9 10.55 -7.03 7.89
C ALA A 9 9.24 -6.43 8.45
N ILE A 10 8.19 -6.33 7.62
CA ILE A 10 6.85 -5.91 8.08
C ILE A 10 6.25 -6.97 9.01
N CYS A 11 6.37 -8.25 8.65
CA CYS A 11 5.91 -9.37 9.47
C CYS A 11 6.61 -9.39 10.83
N GLU A 12 7.92 -9.20 10.84
CA GLU A 12 8.73 -9.13 12.07
C GLU A 12 8.28 -7.97 12.97
N ARG A 13 8.13 -6.76 12.40
CA ARG A 13 7.73 -5.57 13.16
C ARG A 13 6.30 -5.65 13.72
N LEU A 14 5.39 -6.31 13.00
CA LEU A 14 4.00 -6.48 13.41
C LEU A 14 3.74 -7.79 14.16
N HIS A 15 4.77 -8.62 14.39
CA HIS A 15 4.65 -9.96 14.95
C HIS A 15 3.62 -10.84 14.22
N LEU A 16 3.54 -10.69 12.89
CA LEU A 16 2.60 -11.42 12.02
C LEU A 16 3.33 -12.48 11.21
N SER A 17 2.60 -13.53 10.81
CA SER A 17 3.12 -14.52 9.86
C SER A 17 3.02 -14.01 8.42
N VAL A 18 4.01 -14.35 7.59
CA VAL A 18 3.99 -14.06 6.15
C VAL A 18 2.75 -14.65 5.48
N LYS A 19 2.32 -15.84 5.90
CA LYS A 19 1.08 -16.48 5.43
C LYS A 19 -0.18 -15.67 5.69
N THR A 20 -0.16 -14.77 6.67
CA THR A 20 -1.28 -13.87 6.98
C THR A 20 -1.19 -12.59 6.15
N VAL A 21 0.03 -12.07 5.93
CA VAL A 21 0.25 -10.79 5.24
C VAL A 21 0.05 -10.91 3.73
N GLU A 22 0.52 -12.00 3.10
CA GLU A 22 0.36 -12.22 1.65
C GLU A 22 -1.11 -12.15 1.16
N PRO A 23 -2.07 -12.88 1.74
CA PRO A 23 -3.47 -12.82 1.32
C PRO A 23 -4.13 -11.46 1.64
N ALA A 24 -3.72 -10.79 2.72
CA ALA A 24 -4.19 -9.44 3.04
C ALA A 24 -3.73 -8.43 1.97
N VAL A 25 -2.46 -8.48 1.57
CA VAL A 25 -1.88 -7.64 0.51
C VAL A 25 -2.56 -7.93 -0.84
N GLY A 26 -2.78 -9.20 -1.18
CA GLY A 26 -3.52 -9.59 -2.38
C GLY A 26 -4.95 -9.03 -2.39
N SER A 27 -5.65 -9.11 -1.25
CA SER A 27 -7.00 -8.55 -1.09
C SER A 27 -7.03 -7.04 -1.26
N VAL A 28 -6.03 -6.30 -0.77
CA VAL A 28 -5.90 -4.85 -0.98
C VAL A 28 -5.75 -4.53 -2.47
N PHE A 29 -4.87 -5.24 -3.19
CA PHE A 29 -4.72 -5.02 -4.64
C PHE A 29 -6.00 -5.32 -5.41
N ALA A 30 -6.72 -6.38 -5.04
CA ALA A 30 -7.99 -6.72 -5.66
C ALA A 30 -9.05 -5.62 -5.45
N LYS A 31 -9.14 -5.07 -4.23
CA LYS A 31 -10.03 -3.95 -3.89
C LYS A 31 -9.68 -2.67 -4.67
N LEU A 32 -8.38 -2.38 -4.81
CA LEU A 32 -7.87 -1.25 -5.57
C LEU A 32 -7.84 -1.50 -7.10
N ARG A 33 -8.30 -2.67 -7.55
CA ARG A 33 -8.29 -3.09 -8.97
C ARG A 33 -6.90 -2.99 -9.61
N LEU A 34 -5.85 -3.22 -8.83
CA LEU A 34 -4.46 -3.16 -9.29
C LEU A 34 -4.06 -4.47 -9.97
N GLN A 35 -4.15 -4.46 -11.30
CA GLN A 35 -3.75 -5.58 -12.16
C GLN A 35 -2.23 -5.80 -12.09
N GLN A 36 -1.79 -7.05 -12.26
CA GLN A 36 -0.37 -7.35 -12.49
C GLN A 36 0.02 -6.78 -13.84
N GLN A 37 1.00 -5.88 -13.87
CA GLN A 37 1.60 -5.39 -15.10
C GLN A 37 3.10 -5.66 -15.04
N PRO A 38 3.72 -6.12 -16.13
CA PRO A 38 5.15 -6.46 -16.14
C PRO A 38 6.02 -5.23 -15.86
N ASP A 39 5.58 -4.05 -16.26
CA ASP A 39 6.35 -2.80 -16.12
C ASP A 39 6.04 -2.02 -14.83
N THR A 40 5.10 -2.50 -14.00
CA THR A 40 4.55 -1.70 -12.90
C THR A 40 4.49 -2.45 -11.58
N ASN A 41 5.07 -1.84 -10.53
CA ASN A 41 5.01 -2.40 -9.20
C ASN A 41 3.67 -2.09 -8.51
N ARG A 42 2.79 -3.09 -8.41
CA ARG A 42 1.46 -2.98 -7.78
C ARG A 42 1.47 -2.38 -6.37
N ARG A 43 2.56 -2.57 -5.61
CA ARG A 43 2.70 -2.01 -4.27
C ARG A 43 2.86 -0.50 -4.29
N VAL A 44 3.67 0.00 -5.24
CA VAL A 44 3.87 1.43 -5.43
C VAL A 44 2.55 2.07 -5.90
N LEU A 45 1.84 1.43 -6.83
CA LEU A 45 0.51 1.88 -7.26
C LEU A 45 -0.49 1.93 -6.11
N ALA A 46 -0.47 0.94 -5.20
CA ALA A 46 -1.33 0.93 -4.02
C ALA A 46 -1.00 2.08 -3.06
N VAL A 47 0.28 2.35 -2.81
CA VAL A 47 0.72 3.48 -1.98
C VAL A 47 0.29 4.81 -2.61
N LEU A 48 0.53 5.00 -3.91
CA LEU A 48 0.12 6.22 -4.61
C LEU A 48 -1.41 6.41 -4.62
N ALA A 49 -2.18 5.33 -4.79
CA ALA A 49 -3.63 5.39 -4.69
C ALA A 49 -4.10 5.78 -3.28
N HIS A 50 -3.46 5.26 -2.23
CA HIS A 50 -3.74 5.63 -0.85
C HIS A 50 -3.39 7.09 -0.57
N LEU A 51 -2.20 7.55 -0.98
CA LEU A 51 -1.77 8.93 -0.78
C LEU A 51 -2.69 9.92 -1.49
N ARG A 52 -3.10 9.67 -2.74
CA ARG A 52 -4.09 10.51 -3.44
C ARG A 52 -5.45 10.55 -2.73
N SER A 53 -5.87 9.42 -2.16
CA SER A 53 -7.11 9.36 -1.38
C SER A 53 -7.01 10.12 -0.06
N VAL A 54 -5.84 10.11 0.59
CA VAL A 54 -5.59 10.86 1.83
C VAL A 54 -5.39 12.34 1.54
N GLU A 55 -4.78 12.70 0.41
CA GLU A 55 -4.61 14.08 -0.03
C GLU A 55 -5.96 14.73 -0.40
N GLY A 56 -6.89 13.97 -0.98
CA GLY A 56 -8.28 14.42 -1.15
C GLY A 56 -9.08 14.55 0.16
N LEU A 57 -8.57 14.00 1.27
CA LEU A 57 -9.10 14.15 2.63
C LEU A 57 -8.32 15.19 3.45
N ALA A 58 -7.21 15.72 2.92
CA ALA A 58 -6.51 16.80 3.59
C ALA A 58 -7.45 18.01 3.61
N PRO A 59 -7.74 18.61 4.79
CA PRO A 59 -8.50 19.84 4.82
C PRO A 59 -7.77 20.82 3.93
N ALA A 60 -8.49 21.41 2.97
CA ALA A 60 -7.97 22.43 2.07
C ALA A 60 -7.06 23.33 2.89
N ARG A 61 -5.75 23.29 2.62
CA ARG A 61 -4.83 24.27 3.19
C ARG A 61 -5.39 25.60 2.75
N THR A 62 -6.09 26.27 3.66
CA THR A 62 -6.45 27.66 3.52
C THR A 62 -5.10 28.38 3.59
N GLU A 63 -4.50 28.56 2.43
CA GLU A 63 -3.43 29.53 2.26
C GLU A 63 -4.11 30.89 2.44
N GLU A 64 -3.77 31.56 3.55
CA GLU A 64 -4.06 32.98 3.81
C GLU A 64 -3.10 33.88 3.01
#